data_AF-A0A939CA67-F1
#
_entry.id   AF-A0A939CA67-F1
#
_cell.length_a   1.000
_cell.length_b   1.000
_cell.length_c   1.000
_cell.angle_alpha   90.00
_cell.angle_beta   90.00
_cell.angle_gamma   90.00
#
_symmetry.space_group_name_H-M   'P 1'
#
loop_
_entity.id
_entity.type
_entity.pdbx_description
1 polymer ?
#
loop_
_entity_poly.entity_id
_entity_poly.type
_entity_poly.pdbx_seq_one_letter_code
_entity_poly.pdbx_strand_id
1 'polypeptide(L)'
;MSILDYRPLNLYTNYREAAETFPDTPIIHDEVLPAFPELGYRSTYRSSHEMILKRAYQLASLGVQAGDKIILYKSSKFDTYLLATAASYLGAVPAMISYHFPAETIEVFVDRLEDPYILFDEETEGRVAQVKNSSTDKQIAVRHLLQQPAEPVEQTELPVDQISYMTHTSGTTGIPKLICHSANSMGWRTKWQKTIFTKIDRTKADSDLIAFHISPVHSRFNIGISSLMAMGFPMMPLANANGAHVVGMLKEYPPIALETHPNNFVQWSFVAKEQPDAFANIRYYHSTFDAINNQTMATFLNTSATKEALFLQVYGQSECGPMILKAHTLE
;
A
#
# COMPACT_ATOMS: atom_id res chain seq x y z
N MET A 1 -18.24 -13.35 -19.15
CA MET A 1 -17.55 -12.50 -18.17
C MET A 1 -17.51 -11.09 -18.73
N SER A 2 -18.16 -10.13 -18.07
CA SER A 2 -17.93 -8.72 -18.39
C SER A 2 -16.56 -8.33 -17.83
N ILE A 3 -15.56 -8.22 -18.70
CA ILE A 3 -14.24 -7.71 -18.31
C ILE A 3 -14.41 -6.21 -18.11
N LEU A 4 -14.00 -5.68 -16.95
CA LEU A 4 -14.06 -4.24 -16.69
C LEU A 4 -13.32 -3.46 -17.79
N ASP A 5 -13.85 -2.29 -18.16
CA ASP A 5 -13.19 -1.43 -19.13
C ASP A 5 -11.83 -0.96 -18.62
N TYR A 6 -10.89 -0.84 -19.55
CA TYR A 6 -9.58 -0.31 -19.24
C TYR A 6 -9.67 1.19 -18.93
N ARG A 7 -8.94 1.62 -17.90
CA ARG A 7 -8.68 3.02 -17.60
C ARG A 7 -7.24 3.19 -17.12
N PRO A 8 -6.54 4.27 -17.51
CA PRO A 8 -5.27 4.64 -16.88
C PRO A 8 -5.46 4.82 -15.37
N LEU A 9 -4.39 4.62 -14.60
CA LEU A 9 -4.42 4.79 -13.15
C LEU A 9 -3.31 5.73 -12.68
N ASN A 10 -3.71 6.94 -12.31
CA ASN A 10 -2.91 7.86 -11.51
C ASN A 10 -3.31 7.71 -10.03
N LEU A 11 -2.33 7.74 -9.11
CA LEU A 11 -2.57 7.52 -7.67
C LEU A 11 -3.55 8.54 -7.08
N TYR A 12 -3.26 9.84 -7.27
CA TYR A 12 -4.11 10.90 -6.74
C TYR A 12 -5.51 10.87 -7.35
N THR A 13 -5.59 10.73 -8.67
CA THR A 13 -6.89 10.70 -9.36
C THR A 13 -7.76 9.55 -8.86
N ASN A 14 -7.19 8.34 -8.73
CA ASN A 14 -7.92 7.18 -8.20
C ASN A 14 -8.37 7.42 -6.75
N TYR A 15 -7.54 8.04 -5.92
CA TYR A 15 -7.89 8.35 -4.53
C TYR A 15 -9.02 9.39 -4.46
N ARG A 16 -8.93 10.48 -5.24
CA ARG A 16 -9.95 11.53 -5.33
C ARG A 16 -11.30 10.94 -5.77
N GLU A 17 -11.32 10.19 -6.86
CA GLU A 17 -12.55 9.56 -7.38
C GLU A 17 -13.19 8.62 -6.34
N ALA A 18 -12.38 7.85 -5.62
CA ALA A 18 -12.87 6.99 -4.55
C ALA A 18 -13.43 7.80 -3.37
N ALA A 19 -12.78 8.89 -2.97
CA ALA A 19 -13.26 9.78 -1.91
C ALA A 19 -14.54 10.55 -2.29
N GLU A 20 -14.72 10.87 -3.57
CA GLU A 20 -15.95 11.50 -4.08
C GLU A 20 -17.10 10.49 -4.19
N THR A 21 -16.81 9.26 -4.64
CA THR A 21 -17.82 8.22 -4.87
C THR A 21 -18.22 7.50 -3.58
N PHE A 22 -17.27 7.25 -2.68
CA PHE A 22 -17.43 6.49 -1.45
C PHE A 22 -16.87 7.24 -0.23
N PRO A 23 -17.32 8.48 0.03
CA PRO A 23 -16.69 9.39 0.99
C PRO A 23 -16.62 8.86 2.41
N ASP A 24 -17.65 8.12 2.82
CA ASP A 24 -17.83 7.67 4.20
C ASP A 24 -17.29 6.25 4.43
N THR A 25 -16.67 5.64 3.40
CA THR A 25 -16.05 4.32 3.51
C THR A 25 -14.89 4.37 4.52
N PRO A 26 -14.92 3.54 5.57
CA PRO A 26 -13.95 3.62 6.66
C PRO A 26 -12.59 3.03 6.29
N ILE A 27 -11.56 3.63 6.87
CA ILE A 27 -10.19 3.14 6.96
C ILE A 27 -9.85 2.99 8.45
N ILE A 28 -9.52 1.77 8.87
CA ILE A 28 -9.16 1.44 10.25
C ILE A 28 -7.64 1.25 10.31
N HIS A 29 -6.98 1.96 11.22
CA HIS A 29 -5.54 1.85 11.44
C HIS A 29 -5.28 1.20 12.78
N ASP A 30 -4.30 0.30 12.83
CA ASP A 30 -3.87 -0.35 14.07
C ASP A 30 -2.83 0.48 14.85
N GLU A 31 -2.23 1.47 14.19
CA GLU A 31 -1.30 2.45 14.76
C GLU A 31 -1.59 3.85 14.22
N VAL A 32 -1.25 4.88 15.00
CA VAL A 32 -1.28 6.27 14.52
C VAL A 32 -0.24 6.44 13.40
N LEU A 33 -0.64 7.14 12.34
CA LEU A 33 0.18 7.41 11.17
C LEU A 33 1.09 8.64 11.39
N PRO A 34 2.43 8.51 11.44
CA PRO A 34 3.34 9.62 11.73
C PRO A 34 3.20 10.81 10.77
N ALA A 35 2.97 10.59 9.47
CA ALA A 35 2.76 11.68 8.53
C ALA A 35 1.31 12.19 8.45
N PHE A 36 0.36 11.52 9.12
CA PHE A 36 -1.07 11.85 9.13
C PHE A 36 -1.69 11.64 10.52
N PRO A 37 -1.14 12.26 11.59
CA PRO A 37 -1.62 12.03 12.96
C PRO A 37 -3.09 12.44 13.14
N GLU A 38 -3.60 13.39 12.36
CA GLU A 38 -5.00 13.84 12.36
C GLU A 38 -6.00 12.73 12.01
N LEU A 39 -5.58 11.67 11.33
CA LEU A 39 -6.45 10.55 10.97
C LEU A 39 -6.73 9.58 12.12
N GLY A 40 -5.93 9.64 13.20
CA GLY A 40 -6.06 8.75 14.36
C GLY A 40 -6.08 7.27 13.97
N TYR A 41 -6.89 6.48 14.69
CA TYR A 41 -7.09 5.04 14.44
C TYR A 41 -8.24 4.73 13.48
N ARG A 42 -9.04 5.74 13.13
CA ARG A 42 -10.19 5.58 12.24
C ARG A 42 -10.42 6.85 11.44
N SER A 43 -10.48 6.68 10.13
CA SER A 43 -10.72 7.74 9.15
C SER A 43 -11.70 7.26 8.08
N THR A 44 -12.08 8.14 7.16
CA THR A 44 -12.81 7.77 5.95
C THR A 44 -12.02 8.18 4.71
N TYR A 45 -12.44 7.73 3.53
CA TYR A 45 -11.82 8.17 2.27
C TYR A 45 -11.85 9.69 2.10
N ARG A 46 -12.93 10.35 2.53
CA ARG A 46 -13.03 11.81 2.52
C ARG A 46 -12.01 12.45 3.45
N SER A 47 -12.01 12.06 4.73
CA SER A 47 -11.12 12.70 5.72
C SER A 47 -9.64 12.44 5.43
N SER A 48 -9.30 11.26 4.88
CA SER A 48 -7.93 10.97 4.45
C SER A 48 -7.54 11.76 3.19
N HIS A 49 -8.45 11.96 2.24
CA HIS A 49 -8.21 12.78 1.04
C HIS A 49 -7.95 14.25 1.41
N GLU A 50 -8.70 14.81 2.36
CA GLU A 50 -8.45 16.15 2.89
C GLU A 50 -7.04 16.29 3.47
N MET A 51 -6.59 15.27 4.22
CA MET A 51 -5.23 15.29 4.76
C MET A 51 -4.16 15.03 3.69
N ILE A 52 -4.44 14.26 2.64
CA ILE A 52 -3.56 14.11 1.48
C ILE A 52 -3.34 15.48 0.82
N LEU A 53 -4.39 16.26 0.60
CA LEU A 53 -4.28 17.62 0.04
C LEU A 53 -3.41 18.52 0.91
N LYS A 54 -3.65 18.51 2.23
CA LYS A 54 -2.81 19.25 3.19
C LYS A 54 -1.32 18.89 3.05
N ARG A 55 -1.00 17.61 2.85
CA ARG A 55 0.40 17.15 2.68
C ARG A 55 0.97 17.53 1.34
N ALA A 56 0.16 17.52 0.29
CA ALA A 56 0.59 17.98 -1.03
C ALA A 56 0.95 19.47 -0.98
N TYR A 57 0.15 20.29 -0.29
CA TYR A 57 0.42 21.73 -0.13
C TYR A 57 1.69 22.00 0.67
N GLN A 58 1.92 21.22 1.73
CA GLN A 58 3.16 21.29 2.51
C GLN A 58 4.38 20.88 1.68
N LEU A 59 4.28 19.82 0.86
CA LEU A 59 5.33 19.44 -0.07
C LEU A 59 5.62 20.55 -1.09
N ALA A 60 4.59 21.19 -1.63
CA ALA A 60 4.73 22.31 -2.56
C ALA A 60 5.45 23.52 -1.94
N SER A 61 5.17 23.83 -0.67
CA SER A 61 5.88 24.90 0.05
C SER A 61 7.37 24.65 0.27
N LEU A 62 7.80 23.37 0.19
CA LEU A 62 9.20 22.95 0.23
C LEU A 62 9.83 22.85 -1.17
N GLY A 63 9.12 23.32 -2.20
CA GLY A 63 9.60 23.41 -3.57
C GLY A 63 9.34 22.18 -4.44
N VAL A 64 8.65 21.14 -3.92
CA VAL A 64 8.29 19.97 -4.73
C VAL A 64 7.33 20.40 -5.85
N GLN A 65 7.69 20.09 -7.09
CA GLN A 65 6.94 20.46 -8.29
C GLN A 65 6.75 19.27 -9.24
N ALA A 66 6.00 19.49 -10.32
CA ALA A 66 5.72 18.48 -11.32
C ALA A 66 7.01 17.96 -11.98
N GLY A 67 7.13 16.64 -12.10
CA GLY A 67 8.29 15.96 -12.68
C GLY A 67 9.42 15.68 -11.68
N ASP A 68 9.40 16.27 -10.49
CA ASP A 68 10.35 15.93 -9.43
C ASP A 68 10.17 14.47 -9.02
N LYS A 69 11.28 13.81 -8.69
CA LYS A 69 11.24 12.45 -8.14
C LYS A 69 11.39 12.54 -6.63
N ILE A 70 10.57 11.79 -5.89
CA ILE A 70 10.59 11.77 -4.43
C ILE A 70 10.73 10.34 -3.93
N ILE A 71 11.88 10.04 -3.34
CA ILE A 71 12.13 8.81 -2.60
C ILE A 71 11.32 8.86 -1.30
N LEU A 72 10.34 7.97 -1.17
CA LEU A 72 9.61 7.73 0.07
C LEU A 72 10.35 6.64 0.85
N TYR A 73 11.20 7.06 1.78
CA TYR A 73 12.11 6.20 2.53
C TYR A 73 11.85 6.38 4.02
N LYS A 74 10.82 5.69 4.50
CA LYS A 74 10.30 5.78 5.87
C LYS A 74 9.76 4.43 6.36
N SER A 75 9.48 4.31 7.65
CA SER A 75 8.87 3.10 8.25
C SER A 75 7.62 2.61 7.49
N SER A 76 7.38 1.30 7.50
CA SER A 76 6.33 0.64 6.72
C SER A 76 4.94 0.79 7.32
N LYS A 77 4.35 1.99 7.18
CA LYS A 77 2.97 2.32 7.59
C LYS A 77 2.15 2.83 6.41
N PHE A 78 0.81 2.80 6.54
CA PHE A 78 -0.12 3.20 5.47
C PHE A 78 0.12 4.64 4.96
N ASP A 79 0.65 5.51 5.81
CA ASP A 79 1.01 6.88 5.45
C ASP A 79 2.04 7.00 4.31
N THR A 80 2.88 6.00 4.09
CA THR A 80 3.80 5.99 2.94
C THR A 80 3.01 6.02 1.62
N TYR A 81 1.89 5.32 1.52
CA TYR A 81 1.02 5.36 0.34
C TYR A 81 0.25 6.69 0.23
N LEU A 82 -0.18 7.25 1.36
CA LEU A 82 -0.83 8.56 1.38
C LEU A 82 0.12 9.69 0.96
N LEU A 83 1.39 9.64 1.39
CA LEU A 83 2.44 10.55 0.92
C LEU A 83 2.71 10.39 -0.58
N ALA A 84 2.69 9.17 -1.11
CA ALA A 84 2.80 8.93 -2.56
C ALA A 84 1.64 9.56 -3.34
N THR A 85 0.43 9.49 -2.77
CA THR A 85 -0.77 10.12 -3.32
C THR A 85 -0.66 11.65 -3.27
N ALA A 86 -0.11 12.21 -2.18
CA ALA A 86 0.16 13.64 -2.04
C ALA A 86 1.23 14.14 -3.02
N ALA A 87 2.30 13.38 -3.24
CA ALA A 87 3.29 13.70 -4.27
C ALA A 87 2.68 13.65 -5.68
N SER A 88 1.86 12.64 -5.95
CA SER A 88 1.16 12.49 -7.24
C SER A 88 0.18 13.63 -7.51
N TYR A 89 -0.34 14.33 -6.50
CA TYR A 89 -1.18 15.53 -6.68
C TYR A 89 -0.43 16.66 -7.37
N LEU A 90 0.85 16.83 -7.01
CA LEU A 90 1.74 17.85 -7.56
C LEU A 90 2.34 17.46 -8.92
N GLY A 91 1.99 16.27 -9.45
CA GLY A 91 2.68 15.70 -10.60
C GLY A 91 4.11 15.26 -10.30
N ALA A 92 4.50 15.13 -9.03
CA ALA A 92 5.77 14.53 -8.64
C ALA A 92 5.68 12.99 -8.75
N VAL A 93 6.84 12.35 -8.94
CA VAL A 93 6.97 10.91 -9.19
C VAL A 93 7.45 10.22 -7.91
N PRO A 94 6.55 9.56 -7.14
CA PRO A 94 6.96 8.84 -5.95
C PRO A 94 7.76 7.58 -6.31
N ALA A 95 8.94 7.46 -5.71
CA ALA A 95 9.74 6.25 -5.68
C ALA A 95 9.57 5.59 -4.31
N MET A 96 8.85 4.47 -4.31
CA MET A 96 8.52 3.73 -3.11
C MET A 96 9.69 2.81 -2.72
N ILE A 97 10.49 3.19 -1.71
CA ILE A 97 11.74 2.50 -1.37
C ILE A 97 11.70 1.86 0.01
N SER A 98 12.11 0.59 0.10
CA SER A 98 12.22 -0.13 1.37
C SER A 98 13.14 0.59 2.35
N TYR A 99 12.62 0.84 3.55
CA TYR A 99 13.37 1.44 4.67
C TYR A 99 14.52 0.58 5.19
N HIS A 100 14.59 -0.69 4.78
CA HIS A 100 15.69 -1.60 5.14
C HIS A 100 16.95 -1.38 4.29
N PHE A 101 16.86 -0.65 3.19
CA PHE A 101 18.02 -0.43 2.33
C PHE A 101 19.08 0.43 3.02
N PRO A 102 20.36 0.09 2.90
CA PRO A 102 21.42 0.87 3.53
C PRO A 102 21.66 2.17 2.77
N ALA A 103 22.38 3.12 3.39
CA ALA A 103 22.62 4.45 2.82
C ALA A 103 23.26 4.37 1.42
N GLU A 104 24.18 3.44 1.19
CA GLU A 104 24.87 3.22 -0.09
C GLU A 104 23.90 2.86 -1.22
N THR A 105 22.80 2.15 -0.90
CA THR A 105 21.75 1.87 -1.89
C THR A 105 20.95 3.12 -2.22
N ILE A 106 20.68 3.97 -1.22
CA ILE A 106 19.99 5.24 -1.41
C ILE A 106 20.86 6.21 -2.22
N GLU A 107 22.17 6.29 -1.97
CA GLU A 107 23.12 7.07 -2.75
C GLU A 107 23.06 6.70 -4.24
N VAL A 108 23.02 5.40 -4.55
CA VAL A 108 22.88 4.94 -5.95
C VAL A 108 21.54 5.37 -6.55
N PHE A 109 20.46 5.41 -5.77
CA PHE A 109 19.17 5.93 -6.25
C PHE A 109 19.16 7.45 -6.41
N VAL A 110 19.88 8.18 -5.57
CA VAL A 110 20.07 9.62 -5.73
C VAL A 110 20.72 9.94 -7.07
N ASP A 111 21.79 9.20 -7.43
CA ASP A 111 22.44 9.38 -8.74
C ASP A 111 21.51 9.00 -9.89
N ARG A 112 20.84 7.85 -9.81
CA ARG A 112 19.95 7.34 -10.88
C ARG A 112 18.71 8.21 -11.09
N LEU A 113 18.24 8.88 -10.05
CA LEU A 113 17.08 9.75 -10.09
C LEU A 113 17.45 11.22 -10.26
N GLU A 114 18.74 11.53 -10.45
CA GLU A 114 19.23 12.89 -10.71
C GLU A 114 18.87 13.86 -9.58
N ASP A 115 19.33 13.55 -8.35
CA ASP A 115 19.11 14.34 -7.14
C ASP A 115 17.61 14.51 -6.76
N PRO A 116 16.94 13.41 -6.39
CA PRO A 116 15.54 13.42 -5.97
C PRO A 116 15.36 14.03 -4.58
N TYR A 117 14.11 14.38 -4.25
CA TYR A 117 13.71 14.55 -2.86
C TYR A 117 13.81 13.23 -2.09
N ILE A 118 14.18 13.28 -0.81
CA ILE A 118 14.15 12.13 0.11
C ILE A 118 13.24 12.50 1.27
N LEU A 119 12.07 11.86 1.35
CA LEU A 119 11.12 12.03 2.45
C LEU A 119 11.27 10.88 3.43
N PHE A 120 11.63 11.19 4.68
CA PHE A 120 12.04 10.21 5.67
C PHE A 120 11.47 10.47 7.06
N ASP A 121 11.37 9.42 7.88
CA ASP A 121 10.97 9.49 9.28
C ASP A 121 12.11 9.09 10.23
N GLU A 122 11.82 9.08 11.53
CA GLU A 122 12.77 8.78 12.61
C GLU A 122 13.48 7.43 12.43
N GLU A 123 12.78 6.41 11.92
CA GLU A 123 13.34 5.08 11.66
C GLU A 123 14.48 5.12 10.62
N THR A 124 14.38 6.01 9.64
CA THR A 124 15.32 6.12 8.53
C THR A 124 16.30 7.27 8.65
N GLU A 125 16.10 8.18 9.61
CA GLU A 125 16.89 9.40 9.79
C GLU A 125 18.39 9.13 9.89
N GLY A 126 18.79 8.17 10.72
CA GLY A 126 20.22 7.84 10.88
C GLY A 126 20.88 7.29 9.60
N ARG A 127 20.10 6.67 8.71
CA ARG A 127 20.57 6.20 7.39
C ARG A 127 20.62 7.35 6.38
N VAL A 128 19.63 8.26 6.39
CA VAL A 128 19.64 9.45 5.53
C VAL A 128 20.81 10.38 5.85
N ALA A 129 21.15 10.55 7.13
CA ALA A 129 22.30 11.34 7.56
C ALA A 129 23.65 10.80 7.03
N GLN A 130 23.70 9.54 6.58
CA GLN A 130 24.90 8.93 6.00
C GLN A 130 24.96 9.05 4.46
N VAL A 131 23.89 9.49 3.80
CA VAL A 131 23.83 9.69 2.34
C VAL A 131 24.61 10.95 1.98
N LYS A 132 25.66 10.82 1.15
CA LYS A 132 26.63 11.90 0.90
C LYS A 132 26.38 12.68 -0.38
N ASN A 133 25.63 12.13 -1.32
CA ASN A 133 25.48 12.66 -2.68
C ASN A 133 24.09 13.28 -2.96
N SER A 134 23.28 13.55 -1.93
CA SER A 134 21.98 14.22 -2.07
C SER A 134 22.03 15.67 -1.60
N SER A 135 21.29 16.56 -2.26
CA SER A 135 21.11 17.94 -1.81
C SER A 135 20.40 18.01 -0.46
N THR A 136 20.97 18.75 0.50
CA THR A 136 20.44 18.82 1.88
C THR A 136 19.05 19.45 1.95
N ASP A 137 18.76 20.44 1.10
CA ASP A 137 17.44 21.09 0.97
C ASP A 137 16.35 20.17 0.40
N LYS A 138 16.75 19.05 -0.22
CA LYS A 138 15.84 18.01 -0.73
C LYS A 138 15.62 16.85 0.23
N GLN A 139 16.29 16.86 1.39
CA GLN A 139 16.04 15.91 2.47
C GLN A 139 14.93 16.44 3.39
N ILE A 140 13.73 15.87 3.29
CA ILE A 140 12.56 16.31 4.04
C ILE A 140 12.27 15.30 5.16
N ALA A 141 12.47 15.70 6.42
CA ALA A 141 11.98 14.92 7.54
C ALA A 141 10.46 15.08 7.67
N VAL A 142 9.71 14.00 7.92
CA VAL A 142 8.25 14.05 8.11
C VAL A 142 7.84 15.08 9.17
N ARG A 143 8.56 15.14 10.30
CA ARG A 143 8.29 16.14 11.35
C ARG A 143 8.44 17.59 10.87
N HIS A 144 9.36 17.84 9.94
CA HIS A 144 9.57 19.16 9.35
C HIS A 144 8.47 19.48 8.33
N LEU A 145 8.08 18.50 7.50
CA LEU A 145 6.96 18.62 6.56
C LEU A 145 5.68 19.07 7.26
N LEU A 146 5.36 18.45 8.40
CA LEU A 146 4.12 18.74 9.15
C LEU A 146 4.06 20.17 9.71
N GLN A 147 5.19 20.87 9.81
CA GLN A 147 5.30 22.24 10.31
C GLN A 147 5.18 23.29 9.19
N GLN A 148 5.17 22.86 7.93
CA GLN A 148 5.13 23.76 6.80
C GLN A 148 3.74 24.35 6.56
N PRO A 149 3.64 25.54 5.94
CA PRO A 149 2.36 26.07 5.51
C PRO A 149 1.70 25.13 4.50
N ALA A 150 0.38 25.04 4.57
CA ALA A 150 -0.44 24.20 3.69
C ALA A 150 -1.34 25.06 2.80
N GLU A 151 -0.76 26.10 2.19
CA GLU A 151 -1.47 26.98 1.27
C GLU A 151 -1.91 26.19 0.02
N PRO A 152 -3.18 26.24 -0.37
CA PRO A 152 -3.66 25.50 -1.53
C PRO A 152 -2.89 25.82 -2.81
N VAL A 153 -2.49 24.78 -3.53
CA VAL A 153 -1.92 24.87 -4.89
C VAL A 153 -2.75 24.04 -5.85
N GLU A 154 -2.77 24.42 -7.12
CA GLU A 154 -3.50 23.68 -8.16
C GLU A 154 -2.91 22.29 -8.39
N GLN A 155 -3.78 21.34 -8.73
CA GLN A 155 -3.36 19.99 -9.12
C GLN A 155 -2.55 20.05 -10.43
N THR A 156 -1.49 19.25 -10.53
CA THR A 156 -0.78 19.04 -11.80
C THR A 156 -0.79 17.58 -12.20
N GLU A 157 -1.20 17.28 -13.43
CA GLU A 157 -1.21 15.93 -13.99
C GLU A 157 -0.03 15.70 -14.92
N LEU A 158 0.61 14.53 -14.80
CA LEU A 158 1.58 14.07 -15.77
C LEU A 158 0.87 13.43 -16.97
N PRO A 159 1.43 13.53 -18.19
CA PRO A 159 0.99 12.73 -19.34
C PRO A 159 0.88 11.24 -19.00
N VAL A 160 -0.16 10.58 -19.51
CA VAL A 160 -0.52 9.20 -19.11
C VAL A 160 0.54 8.13 -19.43
N ASP A 161 1.47 8.42 -20.34
CA ASP A 161 2.60 7.56 -20.72
C ASP A 161 3.92 7.94 -20.03
N GLN A 162 3.98 9.06 -19.31
CA GLN A 162 5.13 9.44 -18.51
C GLN A 162 5.20 8.57 -17.25
N ILE A 163 6.41 8.29 -16.77
CA ILE A 163 6.62 7.60 -15.49
C ILE A 163 6.00 8.45 -14.37
N SER A 164 5.06 7.87 -13.63
CA SER A 164 4.30 8.54 -12.57
C SER A 164 4.37 7.78 -11.24
N TYR A 165 5.02 6.62 -11.20
CA TYR A 165 5.21 5.81 -10.00
C TYR A 165 6.42 4.90 -10.18
N MET A 166 7.25 4.79 -9.14
CA MET A 166 8.36 3.83 -9.11
C MET A 166 8.32 2.96 -7.85
N THR A 167 8.77 1.73 -7.99
CA THR A 167 9.04 0.79 -6.88
C THR A 167 10.38 0.09 -7.15
N HIS A 168 10.72 -0.95 -6.40
CA HIS A 168 11.97 -1.68 -6.59
C HIS A 168 11.79 -3.20 -6.59
N THR A 169 12.77 -3.87 -7.17
CA THR A 169 12.97 -5.33 -7.00
C THR A 169 13.47 -5.66 -5.58
N SER A 170 13.33 -6.89 -5.11
CA SER A 170 13.83 -7.32 -3.78
C SER A 170 15.37 -7.30 -3.63
N GLY A 171 16.14 -7.19 -4.73
CA GLY A 171 17.60 -6.98 -4.67
C GLY A 171 18.43 -8.24 -4.39
N THR A 172 17.96 -9.43 -4.78
CA THR A 172 18.60 -10.72 -4.45
C THR A 172 19.99 -10.94 -5.10
N THR A 173 20.41 -10.10 -6.05
CA THR A 173 21.68 -10.26 -6.79
C THR A 173 22.50 -8.96 -6.88
N GLY A 174 22.29 -8.00 -5.98
CA GLY A 174 23.00 -6.71 -5.96
C GLY A 174 22.07 -5.53 -5.67
N ILE A 175 22.50 -4.32 -6.04
CA ILE A 175 21.71 -3.10 -5.82
C ILE A 175 20.36 -3.24 -6.54
N PRO A 176 19.23 -3.07 -5.83
CA PRO A 176 17.90 -3.19 -6.42
C PRO A 176 17.72 -2.29 -7.65
N LYS A 177 16.89 -2.73 -8.58
CA LYS A 177 16.52 -1.95 -9.76
C LYS A 177 15.22 -1.20 -9.48
N LEU A 178 15.12 0.02 -10.00
CA LEU A 178 13.87 0.76 -10.02
C LEU A 178 12.97 0.21 -11.13
N ILE A 179 11.70 0.03 -10.79
CA ILE A 179 10.66 -0.39 -11.70
C ILE A 179 9.73 0.79 -11.89
N CYS A 180 9.62 1.24 -13.12
CA CYS A 180 8.92 2.45 -13.50
C CYS A 180 7.56 2.14 -14.12
N HIS A 181 6.52 2.81 -13.66
CA HIS A 181 5.19 2.70 -14.21
C HIS A 181 4.63 4.07 -14.60
N SER A 182 3.96 4.10 -15.75
CA SER A 182 3.10 5.21 -16.16
C SER A 182 1.67 4.95 -15.69
N ALA A 183 0.81 5.96 -15.80
CA ALA A 183 -0.62 5.77 -15.53
C ALA A 183 -1.21 4.66 -16.42
N ASN A 184 -0.76 4.57 -17.68
CA ASN A 184 -1.23 3.54 -18.60
C ASN A 184 -0.81 2.12 -18.16
N SER A 185 0.44 1.92 -17.74
CA SER A 185 0.89 0.59 -17.30
C SER A 185 0.28 0.20 -15.95
N MET A 186 0.05 1.15 -15.04
CA MET A 186 -0.71 0.91 -13.81
C MET A 186 -2.19 0.55 -14.07
N GLY A 187 -2.81 1.16 -15.07
CA GLY A 187 -4.21 0.90 -15.46
C GLY A 187 -4.48 -0.58 -15.81
N TRP A 188 -3.57 -1.21 -16.56
CA TRP A 188 -3.72 -2.63 -16.93
C TRP A 188 -3.66 -3.56 -15.71
N ARG A 189 -2.80 -3.24 -14.75
CA ARG A 189 -2.60 -4.03 -13.53
C ARG A 189 -3.82 -3.96 -12.62
N THR A 190 -4.38 -2.76 -12.46
CA THR A 190 -5.59 -2.56 -11.65
C THR A 190 -6.85 -3.08 -12.34
N LYS A 191 -6.95 -3.05 -13.67
CA LYS A 191 -8.06 -3.70 -14.39
C LYS A 191 -8.17 -5.19 -14.05
N TRP A 192 -7.06 -5.92 -14.09
CA TRP A 192 -7.04 -7.33 -13.71
C TRP A 192 -7.45 -7.50 -12.25
N GLN A 193 -6.86 -6.73 -11.34
CA GLN A 193 -7.14 -6.85 -9.91
C GLN A 193 -8.61 -6.50 -9.56
N LYS A 194 -9.17 -5.44 -10.14
CA LYS A 194 -10.59 -5.09 -9.99
C LYS A 194 -11.49 -6.22 -10.48
N THR A 195 -11.11 -6.92 -11.55
CA THR A 195 -11.85 -8.11 -12.03
C THR A 195 -11.86 -9.22 -10.96
N ILE A 196 -10.77 -9.41 -10.20
CA ILE A 196 -10.76 -10.34 -9.07
C ILE A 196 -11.69 -9.87 -7.95
N PHE A 197 -11.68 -8.58 -7.62
CA PHE A 197 -12.58 -8.01 -6.61
C PHE A 197 -14.07 -8.17 -6.95
N THR A 198 -14.46 -8.21 -8.24
CA THR A 198 -15.86 -8.52 -8.62
C THR A 198 -16.33 -9.92 -8.21
N LYS A 199 -15.41 -10.82 -7.86
CA LYS A 199 -15.70 -12.19 -7.40
C LYS A 199 -15.84 -12.31 -5.89
N ILE A 200 -15.57 -11.24 -5.13
CA ILE A 200 -15.79 -11.22 -3.69
C ILE A 200 -17.29 -11.08 -3.46
N ASP A 201 -17.90 -12.11 -2.88
CA ASP A 201 -19.33 -12.12 -2.58
C ASP A 201 -19.60 -11.42 -1.25
N ARG A 202 -19.95 -10.14 -1.36
CA ARG A 202 -20.30 -9.24 -0.26
C ARG A 202 -21.65 -9.57 0.39
N THR A 203 -22.52 -10.30 -0.30
CA THR A 203 -23.90 -10.57 0.18
C THR A 203 -23.96 -11.61 1.30
N LYS A 204 -22.89 -12.37 1.46
CA LYS A 204 -22.76 -13.46 2.43
C LYS A 204 -21.80 -13.11 3.59
N ALA A 205 -21.56 -11.84 3.86
CA ALA A 205 -20.70 -11.40 4.94
C ALA A 205 -21.35 -10.28 5.76
N ASP A 206 -21.10 -10.28 7.06
CA ASP A 206 -21.58 -9.22 7.97
C ASP A 206 -20.75 -7.92 7.83
N SER A 207 -19.61 -8.01 7.15
CA SER A 207 -18.65 -6.94 6.94
C SER A 207 -17.95 -7.13 5.60
N ASP A 208 -17.75 -6.05 4.86
CA ASP A 208 -16.94 -6.04 3.63
C ASP A 208 -15.49 -5.59 3.89
N LEU A 209 -15.08 -5.53 5.16
CA LEU A 209 -13.76 -5.04 5.56
C LEU A 209 -12.66 -5.94 5.04
N ILE A 210 -11.64 -5.32 4.43
CA ILE A 210 -10.45 -6.01 3.95
C ILE A 210 -9.27 -5.60 4.81
N ALA A 211 -8.71 -6.57 5.53
CA ALA A 211 -7.50 -6.41 6.30
C ALA A 211 -6.27 -6.78 5.47
N PHE A 212 -5.18 -6.04 5.61
CA PHE A 212 -3.94 -6.38 4.94
C PHE A 212 -2.70 -5.94 5.71
N HIS A 213 -1.69 -6.80 5.71
CA HIS A 213 -0.35 -6.50 6.22
C HIS A 213 0.66 -6.72 5.09
N ILE A 214 0.81 -5.70 4.25
CA ILE A 214 1.77 -5.67 3.15
C ILE A 214 2.60 -4.40 3.26
N SER A 215 3.88 -4.48 2.90
CA SER A 215 4.74 -3.32 2.82
C SER A 215 4.19 -2.30 1.81
N PRO A 216 3.95 -1.03 2.21
CA PRO A 216 3.42 0.01 1.34
C PRO A 216 4.26 0.28 0.10
N VAL A 217 5.56 -0.06 0.14
CA VAL A 217 6.48 0.18 -0.96
C VAL A 217 6.51 -0.92 -2.00
N HIS A 218 5.88 -2.06 -1.69
CA HIS A 218 5.80 -3.15 -2.64
C HIS A 218 4.75 -2.89 -3.72
N SER A 219 5.08 -3.23 -4.97
CA SER A 219 4.21 -3.03 -6.15
C SER A 219 2.77 -3.55 -5.95
N ARG A 220 2.62 -4.72 -5.32
CA ARG A 220 1.32 -5.33 -4.96
C ARG A 220 0.42 -4.41 -4.14
N PHE A 221 1.00 -3.66 -3.20
CA PHE A 221 0.24 -2.82 -2.27
C PHE A 221 -0.58 -1.80 -3.05
N ASN A 222 0.06 -1.02 -3.91
CA ASN A 222 -0.59 0.00 -4.72
C ASN A 222 -1.74 -0.59 -5.56
N ILE A 223 -1.51 -1.72 -6.23
CA ILE A 223 -2.54 -2.36 -7.07
C ILE A 223 -3.73 -2.82 -6.24
N GLY A 224 -3.46 -3.41 -5.06
CA GLY A 224 -4.49 -3.85 -4.12
C GLY A 224 -5.33 -2.67 -3.62
N ILE A 225 -4.68 -1.66 -3.04
CA ILE A 225 -5.36 -0.49 -2.46
C ILE A 225 -6.12 0.31 -3.52
N SER A 226 -5.48 0.62 -4.65
CA SER A 226 -6.15 1.38 -5.72
C SER A 226 -7.40 0.67 -6.23
N SER A 227 -7.34 -0.66 -6.37
CA SER A 227 -8.48 -1.47 -6.85
C SER A 227 -9.59 -1.59 -5.81
N LEU A 228 -9.22 -1.81 -4.55
CA LEU A 228 -10.11 -1.88 -3.40
C LEU A 228 -10.89 -0.57 -3.25
N MET A 229 -10.19 0.57 -3.29
CA MET A 229 -10.78 1.90 -3.16
C MET A 229 -11.76 2.22 -4.28
N ALA A 230 -11.40 1.91 -5.53
CA ALA A 230 -12.27 2.14 -6.68
C ALA A 230 -13.58 1.33 -6.63
N MET A 231 -13.68 0.34 -5.74
CA MET A 231 -14.87 -0.48 -5.54
C MET A 231 -15.54 -0.24 -4.17
N GLY A 232 -15.08 0.77 -3.42
CA GLY A 232 -15.70 1.22 -2.18
C GLY A 232 -15.58 0.24 -1.01
N PHE A 233 -14.57 -0.62 -1.00
CA PHE A 233 -14.36 -1.55 0.11
C PHE A 233 -13.80 -0.83 1.35
N PRO A 234 -14.35 -1.04 2.55
CA PRO A 234 -13.68 -0.60 3.77
C PRO A 234 -12.35 -1.35 3.95
N MET A 235 -11.39 -0.72 4.59
CA MET A 235 -10.03 -1.27 4.66
C MET A 235 -9.40 -1.15 6.04
N MET A 236 -8.55 -2.11 6.38
CA MET A 236 -7.77 -2.15 7.62
C MET A 236 -6.30 -2.46 7.31
N PRO A 237 -5.48 -1.45 6.94
CA PRO A 237 -4.04 -1.59 6.94
C PRO A 237 -3.54 -1.94 8.35
N LEU A 238 -2.78 -3.02 8.44
CA LEU A 238 -2.09 -3.43 9.67
C LEU A 238 -0.60 -3.10 9.53
N ALA A 239 -0.08 -2.22 10.36
CA ALA A 239 1.36 -1.94 10.45
C ALA A 239 2.09 -3.00 11.29
N ASN A 240 1.43 -3.54 12.32
CA ASN A 240 2.04 -4.44 13.28
C ASN A 240 1.72 -5.91 12.95
N ALA A 241 2.77 -6.70 12.71
CA ALA A 241 2.66 -8.11 12.37
C ALA A 241 2.60 -9.05 13.59
N ASN A 242 2.63 -8.54 14.82
CA ASN A 242 2.62 -9.37 16.02
C ASN A 242 1.30 -10.16 16.11
N GLY A 243 1.39 -11.48 16.32
CA GLY A 243 0.23 -12.36 16.27
C GLY A 243 -0.87 -12.03 17.29
N ALA A 244 -0.52 -11.64 18.52
CA ALA A 244 -1.51 -11.28 19.54
C ALA A 244 -2.24 -9.97 19.19
N HIS A 245 -1.49 -9.00 18.66
CA HIS A 245 -2.04 -7.74 18.16
C HIS A 245 -2.99 -7.95 16.98
N VAL A 246 -2.57 -8.74 15.99
CA VAL A 246 -3.39 -9.10 14.82
C VAL A 246 -4.67 -9.79 15.26
N VAL A 247 -4.60 -10.75 16.19
CA VAL A 247 -5.80 -11.38 16.74
C VAL A 247 -6.74 -10.37 17.40
N GLY A 248 -6.21 -9.42 18.17
CA GLY A 248 -7.01 -8.33 18.74
C GLY A 248 -7.75 -7.53 17.67
N MET A 249 -7.04 -7.09 16.63
CA MET A 249 -7.62 -6.34 15.52
C MET A 249 -8.68 -7.13 14.76
N LEU A 250 -8.45 -8.42 14.49
CA LEU A 250 -9.40 -9.27 13.77
C LEU A 250 -10.66 -9.57 14.59
N LYS A 251 -10.55 -9.65 15.92
CA LYS A 251 -11.70 -9.82 16.82
C LYS A 251 -12.53 -8.54 16.93
N GLU A 252 -11.87 -7.38 17.04
CA GLU A 252 -12.55 -6.09 17.13
C GLU A 252 -13.19 -5.68 15.81
N TYR A 253 -12.50 -5.93 14.69
CA TYR A 253 -12.93 -5.57 13.34
C TYR A 253 -12.86 -6.77 12.40
N PRO A 254 -13.85 -7.69 12.44
CA PRO A 254 -13.82 -8.91 11.64
C PRO A 254 -13.84 -8.60 10.14
N PRO A 255 -12.79 -9.00 9.38
CA PRO A 255 -12.73 -8.76 7.95
C PRO A 255 -13.23 -9.96 7.14
N ILE A 256 -13.79 -9.70 5.96
CA ILE A 256 -14.12 -10.76 4.97
C ILE A 256 -12.86 -11.31 4.30
N ALA A 257 -11.80 -10.50 4.22
CA ALA A 257 -10.57 -10.86 3.54
C ALA A 257 -9.34 -10.43 4.34
N LEU A 258 -8.30 -11.26 4.33
CA LEU A 258 -7.01 -11.00 4.95
C LEU A 258 -5.87 -11.25 3.96
N GLU A 259 -5.09 -10.21 3.66
CA GLU A 259 -3.96 -10.28 2.74
C GLU A 259 -2.61 -10.08 3.45
N THR A 260 -1.65 -10.99 3.27
CA THR A 260 -0.28 -10.81 3.77
C THR A 260 0.75 -11.68 3.03
N HIS A 261 2.02 -11.53 3.39
CA HIS A 261 3.13 -12.34 2.90
C HIS A 261 3.09 -13.77 3.47
N PRO A 262 3.58 -14.79 2.73
CA PRO A 262 3.65 -16.18 3.19
C PRO A 262 4.32 -16.34 4.56
N ASN A 263 5.40 -15.61 4.81
CA ASN A 263 6.12 -15.68 6.09
C ASN A 263 5.26 -15.23 7.28
N ASN A 264 4.40 -14.22 7.08
CA ASN A 264 3.48 -13.77 8.11
C ASN A 264 2.35 -14.78 8.31
N PHE A 265 1.83 -15.42 7.26
CA PHE A 265 0.89 -16.52 7.43
C PHE A 265 1.52 -17.70 8.19
N VAL A 266 2.78 -18.03 7.93
CA VAL A 266 3.50 -19.07 8.70
C VAL A 266 3.59 -18.67 10.18
N GLN A 267 3.97 -17.43 10.49
CA GLN A 267 4.03 -16.92 11.86
C GLN A 267 2.65 -16.82 12.53
N TRP A 268 1.62 -16.44 11.80
CA TRP A 268 0.25 -16.33 12.32
C TRP A 268 -0.44 -17.68 12.44
N SER A 269 0.09 -18.75 11.83
CA SER A 269 -0.47 -20.09 11.95
C SER A 269 -0.48 -20.62 13.39
N PHE A 270 0.42 -20.12 14.25
CA PHE A 270 0.42 -20.44 15.68
C PHE A 270 -0.81 -19.85 16.36
N VAL A 271 -1.00 -18.53 16.26
CA VAL A 271 -2.16 -17.85 16.88
C VAL A 271 -3.49 -18.24 16.24
N ALA A 272 -3.52 -18.61 14.95
CA ALA A 272 -4.71 -19.12 14.29
C ALA A 272 -5.16 -20.49 14.81
N LYS A 273 -4.22 -21.33 15.27
CA LYS A 273 -4.55 -22.61 15.95
C LYS A 273 -5.03 -22.40 17.37
N GLU A 274 -4.44 -21.44 18.08
CA GLU A 274 -4.78 -21.12 19.47
C GLU A 274 -6.11 -20.36 19.58
N GLN A 275 -6.38 -19.46 18.63
CA GLN A 275 -7.55 -18.57 18.61
C GLN A 275 -8.23 -18.59 17.23
N PRO A 276 -8.81 -19.73 16.82
CA PRO A 276 -9.43 -19.88 15.50
C PRO A 276 -10.65 -18.97 15.31
N ASP A 277 -11.32 -18.59 16.41
CA ASP A 277 -12.45 -17.67 16.43
C ASP A 277 -12.11 -16.29 15.83
N ALA A 278 -10.86 -15.82 16.01
CA ALA A 278 -10.39 -14.55 15.44
C ALA A 278 -10.40 -14.55 13.90
N PHE A 279 -10.26 -15.72 13.29
CA PHE A 279 -10.12 -15.86 11.84
C PHE A 279 -11.40 -16.38 11.17
N ALA A 280 -12.42 -16.76 11.95
CA ALA A 280 -13.58 -17.50 11.47
C ALA A 280 -14.46 -16.75 10.45
N ASN A 281 -14.43 -15.42 10.46
CA ASN A 281 -15.18 -14.57 9.52
C ASN A 281 -14.45 -14.33 8.19
N ILE A 282 -13.18 -14.73 8.08
CA ILE A 282 -12.41 -14.54 6.86
C ILE A 282 -12.82 -15.60 5.84
N ARG A 283 -13.31 -15.12 4.70
CA ARG A 283 -13.71 -15.96 3.56
C ARG A 283 -12.67 -15.97 2.45
N TYR A 284 -11.82 -14.95 2.39
CA TYR A 284 -10.77 -14.84 1.38
C TYR A 284 -9.42 -14.54 2.04
N TYR A 285 -8.59 -15.57 2.17
CA TYR A 285 -7.18 -15.37 2.45
C TYR A 285 -6.46 -15.07 1.16
N HIS A 286 -5.57 -14.10 1.19
CA HIS A 286 -4.81 -13.74 0.01
C HIS A 286 -3.32 -13.70 0.32
N SER A 287 -2.56 -14.56 -0.35
CA SER A 287 -1.11 -14.62 -0.25
C SER A 287 -0.49 -14.43 -1.63
N THR A 288 0.58 -13.65 -1.66
CA THR A 288 1.30 -13.28 -2.88
C THR A 288 2.81 -13.44 -2.61
N PHE A 289 3.68 -13.02 -3.51
CA PHE A 289 5.16 -12.96 -3.34
C PHE A 289 5.92 -14.29 -3.50
N ASP A 290 5.56 -15.34 -2.76
CA ASP A 290 6.33 -16.60 -2.73
C ASP A 290 5.42 -17.81 -2.49
N ALA A 291 5.98 -19.01 -2.59
CA ALA A 291 5.30 -20.25 -2.28
C ALA A 291 4.91 -20.30 -0.79
N ILE A 292 3.69 -20.78 -0.53
CA ILE A 292 3.20 -21.09 0.80
C ILE A 292 2.85 -22.58 0.85
N ASN A 293 3.23 -23.24 1.94
CA ASN A 293 3.00 -24.68 2.07
C ASN A 293 1.52 -25.00 2.37
N ASN A 294 1.10 -26.21 2.01
CA ASN A 294 -0.29 -26.66 2.17
C ASN A 294 -0.75 -26.69 3.63
N GLN A 295 0.14 -27.01 4.57
CA GLN A 295 -0.22 -27.10 5.99
C GLN A 295 -0.57 -25.72 6.58
N THR A 296 0.14 -24.67 6.17
CA THR A 296 -0.15 -23.29 6.56
C THR A 296 -1.50 -22.86 5.97
N MET A 297 -1.74 -23.09 4.68
CA MET A 297 -3.05 -22.79 4.06
C MET A 297 -4.19 -23.52 4.77
N ALA A 298 -4.04 -24.83 4.99
CA ALA A 298 -5.02 -25.66 5.69
C ALA A 298 -5.30 -25.16 7.11
N THR A 299 -4.30 -24.61 7.81
CA THR A 299 -4.51 -24.04 9.15
C THR A 299 -5.57 -22.93 9.13
N PHE A 300 -5.45 -21.98 8.19
CA PHE A 300 -6.40 -20.87 8.06
C PHE A 300 -7.75 -21.32 7.51
N LEU A 301 -7.76 -22.18 6.49
CA LEU A 301 -9.00 -22.72 5.91
C LEU A 301 -9.84 -23.49 6.95
N ASN A 302 -9.20 -24.16 7.90
CA ASN A 302 -9.90 -24.86 9.00
C ASN A 302 -10.54 -23.91 10.02
N THR A 303 -10.16 -22.64 10.08
CA THR A 303 -10.80 -21.66 10.98
C THR A 303 -12.17 -21.19 10.49
N SER A 304 -12.44 -21.33 9.19
CA SER A 304 -13.69 -20.89 8.56
C SER A 304 -14.90 -21.66 9.10
N ALA A 305 -15.84 -20.94 9.72
CA ALA A 305 -17.04 -21.55 10.29
C ALA A 305 -17.92 -22.25 9.22
N THR A 306 -17.95 -21.72 8.00
CA THR A 306 -18.77 -22.24 6.88
C THR A 306 -18.07 -23.27 6.00
N LYS A 307 -16.75 -23.49 6.19
CA LYS A 307 -15.87 -24.22 5.25
C LYS A 307 -15.90 -23.72 3.80
N GLU A 308 -16.41 -22.51 3.54
CA GLU A 308 -16.43 -21.89 2.21
C GLU A 308 -15.23 -20.97 1.96
N ALA A 309 -14.31 -20.82 2.92
CA ALA A 309 -13.16 -19.96 2.75
C ALA A 309 -12.25 -20.44 1.61
N LEU A 310 -11.68 -19.47 0.89
CA LEU A 310 -10.71 -19.68 -0.17
C LEU A 310 -9.36 -19.13 0.25
N PHE A 311 -8.32 -19.90 -0.04
CA PHE A 311 -6.94 -19.42 0.04
C PHE A 311 -6.46 -19.10 -1.38
N LEU A 312 -6.27 -17.81 -1.63
CA LEU A 312 -5.90 -17.26 -2.92
C LEU A 312 -4.39 -17.06 -2.98
N GLN A 313 -3.72 -17.75 -3.89
CA GLN A 313 -2.32 -17.52 -4.24
C GLN A 313 -2.25 -16.67 -5.51
N VAL A 314 -1.68 -15.48 -5.43
CA VAL A 314 -1.43 -14.62 -6.59
C VAL A 314 0.04 -14.65 -6.97
N TYR A 315 0.27 -14.92 -8.25
CA TYR A 315 1.59 -14.87 -8.87
C TYR A 315 1.71 -13.64 -9.76
N GLY A 316 2.80 -12.91 -9.59
CA GLY A 316 3.13 -11.76 -10.39
C GLY A 316 4.51 -11.23 -10.05
N GLN A 317 5.04 -10.41 -10.94
CA GLN A 317 6.31 -9.71 -10.75
C GLN A 317 6.04 -8.21 -10.58
N SER A 318 6.98 -7.47 -10.04
CA SER A 318 6.79 -6.02 -9.84
C SER A 318 6.63 -5.28 -11.17
N GLU A 319 7.20 -5.81 -12.26
CA GLU A 319 7.20 -5.25 -13.61
C GLU A 319 5.86 -5.42 -14.36
N CYS A 320 5.21 -6.57 -14.22
CA CYS A 320 4.04 -6.94 -15.04
C CYS A 320 2.88 -7.61 -14.27
N GLY A 321 3.07 -7.86 -12.97
CA GLY A 321 2.09 -8.53 -12.12
C GLY A 321 0.99 -7.59 -11.61
N PRO A 322 -0.10 -8.15 -11.06
CA PRO A 322 -0.39 -9.58 -10.93
C PRO A 322 -0.79 -10.24 -12.27
N MET A 323 -0.47 -11.53 -12.44
CA MET A 323 -0.69 -12.24 -13.71
C MET A 323 -1.64 -13.45 -13.54
N ILE A 324 -1.46 -14.24 -12.48
CA ILE A 324 -2.17 -15.51 -12.28
C ILE A 324 -2.69 -15.58 -10.85
N LEU A 325 -3.89 -16.14 -10.70
CA LEU A 325 -4.52 -16.45 -9.43
C LEU A 325 -4.81 -17.95 -9.37
N LYS A 326 -4.40 -18.61 -8.29
CA LYS A 326 -4.82 -19.97 -7.95
C LYS A 326 -5.63 -19.93 -6.66
N ALA A 327 -6.85 -20.44 -6.71
CA ALA A 327 -7.68 -20.62 -5.53
C ALA A 327 -7.50 -22.03 -4.97
N HIS A 328 -7.44 -22.14 -3.64
CA HIS A 328 -7.38 -23.39 -2.91
C HIS A 328 -8.53 -23.47 -1.92
N THR A 329 -9.14 -24.64 -1.85
CA THR A 329 -10.14 -25.04 -0.86
C THR A 329 -9.48 -25.96 0.16
N LEU A 330 -10.23 -26.36 1.20
CA LEU A 330 -9.74 -27.31 2.19
C LEU A 330 -9.59 -28.74 1.63
N GLU A 331 -10.43 -29.12 0.66
CA GLU A 331 -10.43 -30.43 -0.02
C GLU A 331 -9.32 -30.61 -1.06
#